data_AF-A0A5T0IMZ4-F1
#
_entry.id   AF-A0A5T0IMZ4-F1
#
_cell.length_a   1.000
_cell.length_b   1.000
_cell.length_c   1.000
_cell.angle_alpha   90.00
_cell.angle_beta   90.00
_cell.angle_gamma   90.00
#
_symmetry.space_group_name_H-M   'P 1'
#
loop_
_entity.id
_entity.type
_entity.pdbx_description
1 polymer ?
#
loop_
_entity_poly.entity_id
_entity_poly.type
_entity_poly.pdbx_seq_one_letter_code
_entity_poly.pdbx_strand_id
1 'polypeptide(L)'
;LGYDVSLNLIDENKIDGKFIKNLDHGCGIPDKALFRKELPLMLEKLQGRKSFMQENSISYPCGNKVFTFKDVGDKFELEIKD
;
A
#
# COMPACT_ATOMS: atom_id res chain seq x y z
N LEU A 1 -0.86 -16.94 0.89
CA LEU A 1 -1.02 -15.48 1.06
C LEU A 1 0.19 -14.82 1.71
N GLY A 2 0.94 -15.48 2.60
CA GLY A 2 2.35 -15.13 2.90
C GLY A 2 2.60 -13.72 3.46
N TYR A 3 1.59 -13.13 4.13
CA TYR A 3 1.70 -11.80 4.69
C TYR A 3 2.52 -11.82 5.98
N ASP A 4 3.44 -10.86 6.11
CA ASP A 4 4.19 -10.59 7.33
C ASP A 4 3.35 -9.73 8.28
N VAL A 5 2.46 -10.37 9.04
CA VAL A 5 1.54 -9.71 9.97
C VAL A 5 1.57 -10.40 11.33
N SER A 6 1.72 -9.60 12.39
CA SER A 6 1.52 -10.03 13.77
C SER A 6 0.15 -9.53 14.28
N LEU A 7 -0.68 -10.46 14.74
CA LEU A 7 -1.99 -10.13 15.34
C LEU A 7 -1.81 -9.89 16.84
N ASN A 8 -2.26 -8.74 17.32
CA ASN A 8 -2.22 -8.39 18.73
C ASN A 8 -3.65 -8.32 19.28
N LEU A 9 -3.94 -9.11 20.31
CA LEU A 9 -5.20 -9.06 21.03
C LEU A 9 -5.17 -7.89 22.04
N ILE A 10 -6.22 -7.07 22.03
CA ILE A 10 -6.38 -5.89 22.87
C ILE A 10 -7.50 -6.18 23.89
N ASP A 11 -7.25 -5.83 25.15
CA ASP A 11 -8.19 -5.88 26.27
C ASP A 11 -8.40 -4.49 26.88
N GLU A 12 -9.33 -4.35 27.82
CA GLU A 12 -9.68 -3.06 28.45
C GLU A 12 -8.48 -2.39 29.13
N ASN A 13 -7.53 -3.16 29.66
CA ASN A 13 -6.33 -2.65 30.32
C ASN A 13 -5.37 -1.93 29.35
N LYS A 14 -5.50 -2.17 28.05
CA LYS A 14 -4.68 -1.56 27.00
C LYS A 14 -5.31 -0.31 26.38
N ILE A 15 -6.48 0.11 26.86
CA ILE A 15 -7.09 1.38 26.48
C ILE A 15 -6.32 2.51 27.16
N ASP A 16 -5.71 3.38 26.35
CA ASP A 16 -4.91 4.52 26.85
C ASP A 16 -5.68 5.85 26.78
N GLY A 17 -6.89 5.85 26.20
CA GLY A 17 -7.72 7.04 26.00
C GLY A 17 -7.14 8.05 24.99
N LYS A 18 -6.01 7.74 24.36
CA LYS A 18 -5.26 8.62 23.47
C LYS A 18 -5.13 8.03 22.08
N PHE A 19 -4.42 6.91 21.97
CA PHE A 19 -4.27 6.14 20.75
C PHE A 19 -5.43 5.15 20.60
N ILE A 20 -5.61 4.25 21.56
CA ILE A 20 -6.76 3.34 21.66
C ILE A 20 -7.75 3.97 22.62
N LYS A 21 -8.93 4.35 22.12
CA LYS A 21 -9.92 5.08 22.92
C LYS A 21 -11.01 4.18 23.49
N ASN A 22 -11.32 3.10 22.80
CA ASN A 22 -12.37 2.16 23.17
C ASN A 22 -12.14 0.80 22.46
N LEU A 23 -13.00 -0.18 22.75
CA LEU A 23 -12.99 -1.52 22.11
C LEU A 23 -14.00 -1.64 20.96
N ASP A 24 -14.62 -0.54 20.56
CA ASP A 24 -15.49 -0.51 19.38
C ASP A 24 -14.67 -0.84 18.12
N HIS A 25 -15.35 -1.16 17.01
CA HIS A 25 -14.67 -1.44 15.75
C HIS A 25 -13.73 -0.28 15.35
N GLY A 26 -12.45 -0.59 15.11
CA GLY A 26 -11.41 0.41 14.84
C GLY A 26 -10.81 1.07 16.10
N CYS A 27 -11.25 0.64 17.28
CA CYS A 27 -10.72 1.00 18.60
C CYS A 27 -10.66 2.50 18.90
N GLY A 28 -11.46 3.30 18.18
CA GLY A 28 -11.46 4.76 18.24
C GLY A 28 -10.13 5.40 17.81
N ILE A 29 -9.27 4.64 17.12
CA ILE A 29 -7.95 5.09 16.66
C ILE A 29 -8.18 6.07 15.49
N PRO A 30 -7.73 7.33 15.59
CA PRO A 30 -7.85 8.25 14.47
C PRO A 30 -6.83 7.88 13.39
N ASP A 31 -7.26 7.85 12.13
CA ASP A 31 -6.42 7.51 10.96
C ASP A 31 -5.07 8.23 10.98
N LYS A 32 -5.08 9.53 11.31
CA LYS A 32 -3.86 10.34 11.38
C LYS A 32 -2.84 9.79 12.40
N ALA A 33 -3.30 9.27 13.54
CA ALA A 33 -2.41 8.67 14.53
C ALA A 33 -1.92 7.30 14.07
N LEU A 34 -2.80 6.49 13.48
CA LEU A 34 -2.44 5.19 12.91
C LEU A 34 -1.36 5.34 11.84
N PHE A 35 -1.55 6.25 10.89
CA PHE A 35 -0.55 6.56 9.86
C PHE A 35 0.76 7.05 10.47
N ARG A 36 0.73 7.96 11.45
CA ARG A 36 1.97 8.42 12.10
C ARG A 36 2.79 7.30 12.73
N LYS A 37 2.14 6.23 13.19
CA LYS A 37 2.79 5.10 13.83
C LYS A 37 3.27 4.05 12.83
N GLU A 38 2.39 3.63 11.92
CA GLU A 38 2.65 2.49 11.04
C GLU A 38 3.31 2.89 9.71
N LEU A 39 3.04 4.10 9.19
CA LEU A 39 3.56 4.54 7.90
C LEU A 39 5.09 4.56 7.82
N PRO A 40 5.85 5.07 8.83
CA PRO A 40 7.31 5.04 8.77
C PRO A 40 7.88 3.62 8.65
N LEU A 41 7.35 2.67 9.42
CA LEU A 41 7.75 1.26 9.38
C LEU A 41 7.42 0.62 8.02
N MET A 42 6.26 0.96 7.45
CA MET A 42 5.90 0.52 6.11
C MET A 42 6.86 1.10 5.05
N LEU A 43 7.24 2.37 5.17
CA LEU A 43 8.18 3.01 4.24
C LEU A 43 9.57 2.36 4.32
N GLU A 44 10.08 2.05 5.51
CA GLU A 44 11.33 1.31 5.70
C GLU A 44 11.29 -0.07 5.02
N LYS A 45 10.19 -0.82 5.19
CA LYS A 45 9.98 -2.10 4.48
C LYS A 45 9.95 -1.94 2.96
N LEU A 46 9.59 -0.76 2.45
CA LEU A 46 9.52 -0.46 1.02
C LEU A 46 10.82 0.14 0.45
N GLN A 47 11.74 0.65 1.29
CA GLN A 47 12.95 1.39 0.86
C GLN A 47 13.92 0.58 -0.03
N GLY A 48 13.83 -0.74 -0.08
CA GLY A 48 14.61 -1.59 -0.98
C GLY A 48 13.82 -2.21 -2.14
N ARG A 49 12.50 -2.00 -2.18
CA ARG A 49 11.67 -2.51 -3.27
C ARG A 49 11.90 -1.64 -4.49
N LYS A 50 12.44 -2.25 -5.55
CA LYS A 50 12.32 -1.70 -6.90
C LYS A 50 10.84 -1.75 -7.27
N SER A 51 10.11 -0.67 -7.04
CA SER A 51 8.82 -0.50 -7.68
C SER A 51 9.09 -0.47 -9.18
N PHE A 52 8.39 -1.29 -9.93
CA PHE A 52 8.35 -1.20 -11.39
C PHE A 52 7.45 -0.01 -11.78
N MET A 53 7.59 1.13 -11.09
CA MET A 53 7.02 2.39 -11.53
C MET A 53 7.85 2.80 -12.74
N GLN A 54 7.49 2.28 -13.91
CA GLN A 54 7.96 2.83 -15.15
C GLN A 54 7.31 4.20 -15.29
N GLU A 55 8.11 5.24 -15.09
CA GLU A 55 7.70 6.59 -15.43
C GLU A 55 7.15 6.57 -16.86
N ASN A 56 5.99 7.19 -17.04
CA ASN A 56 5.35 7.36 -18.33
C ASN A 56 4.95 6.05 -19.02
N SER A 57 4.77 4.92 -18.30
CA SER A 57 4.12 3.76 -18.93
C SER A 57 3.39 2.83 -17.97
N ILE A 58 2.33 2.19 -18.47
CA ILE A 58 1.55 1.19 -17.75
C ILE A 58 1.37 -0.05 -18.64
N SER A 59 1.49 -1.24 -18.05
CA SER A 59 1.41 -2.50 -18.79
C SER A 59 0.29 -3.39 -18.25
N TYR A 60 -0.53 -3.91 -19.16
CA TYR A 60 -1.62 -4.84 -18.88
C TYR A 60 -1.34 -6.19 -19.54
N PRO A 61 -1.03 -7.24 -18.76
CA PRO A 61 -0.94 -8.59 -19.28
C PRO A 61 -2.34 -9.09 -19.65
N CYS A 62 -2.50 -9.57 -20.89
CA CYS A 62 -3.75 -10.07 -21.45
C CYS A 62 -3.46 -11.37 -22.22
N GLY A 63 -3.57 -12.50 -21.51
CA GLY A 63 -3.20 -13.81 -22.04
C GLY A 63 -1.70 -13.89 -22.34
N ASN A 64 -1.36 -14.24 -23.57
CA ASN A 64 0.03 -14.33 -24.05
C ASN A 64 0.52 -13.00 -24.65
N LYS A 65 -0.07 -11.87 -24.24
CA LYS A 65 0.31 -10.56 -24.73
C LYS A 65 0.40 -9.56 -23.59
N VAL A 66 1.25 -8.56 -23.74
CA VAL A 66 1.36 -7.43 -22.82
C VAL A 66 1.08 -6.16 -23.60
N PHE A 67 0.04 -5.44 -23.16
CA PHE A 67 -0.33 -4.13 -23.70
C PHE A 67 0.32 -3.05 -22.86
N THR A 68 1.31 -2.35 -23.41
CA THR A 68 2.02 -1.26 -22.72
C THR A 68 1.63 0.08 -23.34
N PHE A 69 0.98 0.93 -22.56
CA PHE A 69 0.72 2.32 -22.92
C PHE A 69 1.84 3.19 -22.39
N LYS A 70 2.41 4.04 -23.25
CA LYS A 70 3.46 5.01 -22.91
C LYS A 70 2.96 6.43 -23.10
N ASP A 71 3.20 7.28 -22.12
CA ASP A 71 3.01 8.72 -22.21
C ASP A 71 4.23 9.35 -22.89
N VAL A 72 4.02 10.07 -23.99
CA VAL A 72 5.07 10.82 -24.70
C VAL A 72 4.78 12.32 -24.72
N GLY A 73 3.91 12.79 -23.82
CA GLY A 73 3.54 14.19 -23.62
C GLY A 73 2.26 14.59 -24.34
N ASP A 74 2.29 14.66 -25.67
CA ASP A 74 1.15 15.11 -26.50
C ASP A 74 0.18 13.98 -26.88
N LYS A 75 0.59 12.72 -26.69
CA LYS A 75 -0.17 11.52 -27.03
C LYS A 75 0.26 10.33 -26.18
N PHE A 76 -0.53 9.27 -26.29
CA PHE A 76 -0.17 7.94 -25.78
C PHE A 76 0.18 7.00 -26.92
N GLU A 77 1.26 6.25 -26.77
CA GLU A 77 1.67 5.20 -27.69
C GLU A 77 1.39 3.82 -27.09
N LEU A 78 0.77 2.93 -27.88
CA LEU A 78 0.51 1.55 -27.48
C LEU A 78 1.54 0.61 -28.12
N GLU A 79 2.27 -0.12 -27.28
CA GLU A 79 3.16 -1.21 -27.66
C GLU A 79 2.52 -2.55 -27.24
N ILE A 80 2.45 -3.53 -28.15
CA ILE A 80 1.94 -4.87 -27.85
C ILE A 80 3.09 -5.86 -28.01
N LYS A 81 3.41 -6.61 -26.95
CA LYS A 81 4.41 -7.68 -26.95
C LYS A 81 3.72 -9.02 -26.77
N ASP A 82 4.29 -10.07 -27.35
CA ASP A 82 3.95 -11.47 -27.03
C ASP A 82 4.72 -11.95 -25.78
#